data_AF-A0A081BL89-F1
#
_entry.id   AF-A0A081BL89-F1
#
_cell.length_a   1.000
_cell.length_b   1.000
_cell.length_c   1.000
_cell.angle_alpha   90.00
_cell.angle_beta   90.00
_cell.angle_gamma   90.00
#
_symmetry.space_group_name_H-M   'P 1'
#
loop_
_entity.id
_entity.type
_entity.pdbx_description
1 polymer ?
#
loop_
_entity_poly.entity_id
_entity_poly.type
_entity_poly.pdbx_seq_one_letter_code
_entity_poly.pdbx_strand_id
1 'polypeptide(L)'
;MKKISAMMIGMVACICCGTMGRAQEITVKIMADSAPHDVLISLCNGEEIGLNKMASDADFAYSGVIPSDADTDVECKSTLIADWGNATEQLHLRLPISARNKKLQFRIYHAATVSATLRRIEELEMQGTELFTSYKTYFEARRIYRKMYASNPKHTVTIRAARLWFDAAYRLVTSGAAQSSYIAMDEEAVAANVNLAKSAPDAFQKVTSPEYIASMTEQAMSIGWTEISAIRELLSDGNAEAAKQINRFYLETYQALSAQEQTKITKRYRVDLPLLESNMQYLQSFN
;
A
#
# COMPACT_ATOMS: atom_id res chain seq x y z
N MET A 1 27.83 -37.63 -35.86
CA MET A 1 26.44 -37.36 -35.42
C MET A 1 26.45 -36.91 -33.96
N LYS A 2 25.91 -35.71 -33.69
CA LYS A 2 25.20 -35.20 -32.48
C LYS A 2 25.81 -35.50 -31.09
N LYS A 3 25.98 -34.57 -30.14
CA LYS A 3 25.66 -33.14 -29.96
C LYS A 3 26.60 -32.67 -28.82
N ILE A 4 27.28 -31.55 -28.99
CA ILE A 4 27.92 -30.83 -27.87
C ILE A 4 26.86 -29.84 -27.36
N SER A 5 26.36 -30.06 -26.15
CA SER A 5 25.47 -29.12 -25.47
C SER A 5 26.29 -27.95 -24.96
N ALA A 6 26.26 -26.84 -25.70
CA ALA A 6 26.67 -25.55 -25.19
C ALA A 6 25.64 -25.10 -24.15
N MET A 7 26.06 -25.06 -22.89
CA MET A 7 25.34 -24.49 -21.76
C MET A 7 25.42 -22.97 -21.90
N MET A 8 24.46 -22.38 -22.60
CA MET A 8 24.26 -20.94 -22.67
C MET A 8 23.67 -20.50 -21.32
N ILE A 9 24.52 -20.00 -20.44
CA ILE A 9 24.11 -19.18 -19.29
C ILE A 9 23.63 -17.86 -19.90
N GLY A 10 22.32 -17.74 -20.09
CA GLY A 10 21.66 -16.51 -20.51
C GLY A 10 21.66 -15.49 -19.37
N MET A 11 22.80 -14.84 -19.17
CA MET A 11 22.87 -13.61 -18.39
C MET A 11 22.35 -12.50 -19.29
N VAL A 12 21.05 -12.20 -19.21
CA VAL A 12 20.50 -10.98 -19.81
C VAL A 12 20.96 -9.81 -18.95
N ALA A 13 22.17 -9.34 -19.22
CA ALA A 13 22.62 -8.03 -18.79
C ALA A 13 21.89 -7.01 -19.67
N CYS A 14 20.80 -6.44 -19.15
CA CYS A 14 20.22 -5.21 -19.68
C CYS A 14 21.20 -4.07 -19.43
N ILE A 15 22.16 -3.88 -20.33
CA ILE A 15 22.98 -2.68 -20.42
C ILE A 15 22.17 -1.67 -21.23
N CYS A 16 21.32 -0.91 -20.54
CA CYS A 16 20.74 0.31 -21.10
C CYS A 16 21.63 1.48 -20.67
N CYS A 17 22.51 1.92 -21.57
CA CYS A 17 23.09 3.25 -21.51
C CYS A 17 21.99 4.29 -21.80
N GLY A 18 21.90 5.32 -20.95
CA GLY A 18 21.39 6.62 -21.40
C GLY A 18 20.09 7.15 -20.79
N THR A 19 19.88 6.98 -19.48
CA THR A 19 19.22 7.94 -18.57
C THR A 19 19.50 7.40 -17.17
N MET A 20 20.00 8.22 -16.24
CA MET A 20 20.06 7.83 -14.83
C MET A 20 18.63 7.87 -14.24
N GLY A 21 17.73 7.06 -14.80
CA GLY A 21 16.42 6.73 -14.26
C GLY A 21 16.65 5.75 -13.13
N ARG A 22 16.54 6.27 -11.92
CA ARG A 22 17.06 5.66 -10.71
C ARG A 22 15.94 4.71 -10.19
N ALA A 23 16.09 3.41 -10.45
CA ALA A 23 15.02 2.40 -10.31
C ALA A 23 14.71 2.02 -8.85
N GLN A 24 13.49 1.53 -8.60
CA GLN A 24 13.01 1.15 -7.27
C GLN A 24 13.19 -0.33 -7.00
N GLU A 25 13.98 -0.70 -6.00
CA GLU A 25 14.10 -2.08 -5.56
C GLU A 25 12.96 -2.47 -4.61
N ILE A 26 12.28 -3.57 -4.92
CA ILE A 26 11.23 -4.11 -4.05
C ILE A 26 11.56 -5.54 -3.68
N THR A 27 11.40 -5.84 -2.39
CA THR A 27 11.43 -7.19 -1.84
C THR A 27 10.09 -7.49 -1.16
N VAL A 28 9.58 -8.68 -1.40
CA VAL A 28 8.33 -9.17 -0.82
C VAL A 28 8.61 -10.46 -0.11
N LYS A 29 8.27 -10.51 1.19
CA LYS A 29 8.31 -11.74 1.98
C LYS A 29 6.91 -12.35 2.03
N ILE A 30 6.76 -13.58 1.55
CA ILE A 30 5.51 -14.31 1.66
C ILE A 30 5.51 -15.14 2.95
N MET A 31 4.45 -14.97 3.73
CA MET A 31 4.22 -15.64 5.02
C MET A 31 3.08 -16.62 4.81
N ALA A 32 3.40 -17.84 4.44
CA ALA A 32 2.44 -18.87 4.07
C ALA A 32 3.00 -20.27 4.24
N ASP A 33 2.10 -21.26 4.26
CA ASP A 33 2.48 -22.69 4.31
C ASP A 33 2.99 -23.22 2.97
N SER A 34 2.73 -22.50 1.87
CA SER A 34 3.17 -22.85 0.51
C SER A 34 3.52 -21.60 -0.31
N ALA A 35 4.42 -21.77 -1.29
CA ALA A 35 4.81 -20.68 -2.17
C ALA A 35 3.68 -20.34 -3.16
N PRO A 36 3.46 -19.06 -3.47
CA PRO A 36 2.61 -18.68 -4.60
C PRO A 36 3.24 -19.17 -5.91
N HIS A 37 2.41 -19.36 -6.93
CA HIS A 37 2.86 -19.61 -8.30
C HIS A 37 3.53 -18.38 -8.90
N ASP A 38 2.97 -17.19 -8.60
CA ASP A 38 3.48 -15.93 -9.11
C ASP A 38 3.34 -14.81 -8.06
N VAL A 39 4.24 -13.84 -8.13
CA VAL A 39 4.16 -12.59 -7.35
C VAL A 39 4.48 -11.46 -8.30
N LEU A 40 3.55 -10.53 -8.45
CA LEU A 40 3.68 -9.41 -9.37
C LEU A 40 3.22 -8.10 -8.73
N ILE A 41 3.64 -6.99 -9.31
CA ILE A 41 3.14 -5.67 -9.00
C ILE A 41 2.39 -5.16 -10.23
N SER A 42 1.09 -4.92 -10.07
CA SER A 42 0.29 -4.20 -11.04
C SER A 42 0.42 -2.71 -10.74
N LEU A 43 1.02 -1.97 -11.65
CA LEU A 43 1.22 -0.53 -11.55
C LEU A 43 -0.04 0.23 -11.92
N CYS A 44 -0.08 1.51 -11.56
CA CYS A 44 -1.24 2.36 -11.83
C CYS A 44 -1.50 2.59 -13.33
N ASN A 45 -0.48 2.49 -14.17
CA ASN A 45 -0.60 2.57 -15.63
C ASN A 45 -1.11 1.24 -16.27
N GLY A 46 -1.37 0.22 -15.45
CA GLY A 46 -1.80 -1.12 -15.88
C GLY A 46 -0.67 -2.07 -16.28
N GLU A 47 0.58 -1.63 -16.25
CA GLU A 47 1.75 -2.49 -16.45
C GLU A 47 1.91 -3.46 -15.28
N GLU A 48 2.32 -4.69 -15.58
CA GLU A 48 2.58 -5.72 -14.58
C GLU A 48 4.06 -6.10 -14.56
N ILE A 49 4.64 -6.05 -13.37
CA ILE A 49 6.04 -6.40 -13.14
C ILE A 49 6.10 -7.66 -12.29
N GLY A 50 6.53 -8.78 -12.89
CA GLY A 50 6.79 -10.02 -12.18
C GLY A 50 8.00 -9.91 -11.26
N LEU A 51 7.90 -10.47 -10.05
CA LEU A 51 8.97 -10.52 -9.07
C LEU A 51 9.65 -11.89 -9.10
N ASN A 52 10.98 -11.90 -9.07
CA ASN A 52 11.76 -13.13 -9.12
C ASN A 52 11.92 -13.73 -7.72
N LYS A 53 11.70 -15.04 -7.61
CA LYS A 53 11.97 -15.76 -6.36
C LYS A 53 13.47 -15.68 -6.01
N MET A 54 13.77 -15.29 -4.78
CA MET A 54 15.14 -15.21 -4.27
C MET A 54 15.68 -16.59 -3.92
N ALA A 55 16.99 -16.79 -4.11
CA ALA A 55 17.65 -18.08 -3.91
C ALA A 55 17.87 -18.47 -2.42
N SER A 56 17.62 -17.57 -1.47
CA SER A 56 17.91 -17.79 -0.05
C SER A 56 16.90 -18.70 0.65
N ASP A 57 17.38 -19.52 1.59
CA ASP A 57 16.61 -20.47 2.43
C ASP A 57 15.56 -19.84 3.38
N ALA A 58 15.43 -18.52 3.40
CA ALA A 58 14.42 -17.84 4.21
C ALA A 58 13.09 -17.75 3.43
N ASP A 59 12.02 -18.32 3.99
CA ASP A 59 10.60 -17.99 3.77
C ASP A 59 10.30 -17.24 2.45
N PHE A 60 9.89 -17.96 1.41
CA PHE A 60 9.29 -17.47 0.16
C PHE A 60 9.49 -15.96 -0.12
N ALA A 61 10.73 -15.57 -0.41
CA ALA A 61 11.09 -14.19 -0.70
C ALA A 61 11.15 -13.95 -2.22
N TYR A 62 10.65 -12.80 -2.66
CA TYR A 62 10.60 -12.38 -4.06
C TYR A 62 11.17 -10.97 -4.19
N SER A 63 11.87 -10.69 -5.29
CA SER A 63 12.48 -9.39 -5.54
C SER A 63 12.31 -8.97 -6.99
N GLY A 64 12.12 -7.67 -7.20
CA GLY A 64 12.06 -7.08 -8.52
C GLY A 64 12.41 -5.59 -8.47
N VAL A 65 12.39 -4.98 -9.64
CA VAL A 65 12.75 -3.57 -9.83
C VAL A 65 11.61 -2.89 -10.57
N ILE A 66 11.06 -1.82 -9.99
CA ILE A 66 10.11 -0.95 -10.71
C ILE A 66 10.93 0.15 -11.42
N PRO A 67 10.78 0.31 -12.74
CA PRO A 67 11.36 1.43 -13.47
C PRO A 67 10.88 2.78 -12.91
N SER A 68 11.77 3.77 -12.85
CA SER A 68 11.48 5.08 -12.23
C SER A 68 10.39 5.90 -12.94
N ASP A 69 10.18 5.61 -14.21
CA ASP A 69 9.21 6.21 -15.12
C ASP A 69 7.86 5.49 -15.12
N ALA A 70 7.74 4.34 -14.45
CA ALA A 70 6.51 3.57 -14.43
C ALA A 70 5.46 4.13 -13.45
N ASP A 71 5.91 4.90 -12.44
CA ASP A 71 5.07 5.61 -11.45
C ASP A 71 5.32 7.13 -11.53
N THR A 72 4.73 7.80 -12.53
CA THR A 72 4.90 9.25 -12.73
C THR A 72 4.02 10.12 -11.84
N ASP A 73 2.97 9.57 -11.23
CA ASP A 73 1.99 10.36 -10.46
C ASP A 73 2.23 10.28 -8.96
N VAL A 74 2.10 11.43 -8.29
CA VAL A 74 2.35 11.63 -6.85
C VAL A 74 1.43 10.79 -5.96
N GLU A 75 0.25 10.39 -6.44
CA GLU A 75 -0.71 9.54 -5.71
C GLU A 75 -0.98 8.18 -6.38
N CYS A 76 -0.13 7.71 -7.31
CA CYS A 76 -0.35 6.43 -7.97
C CYS A 76 -0.50 5.27 -6.95
N LYS A 77 -1.60 4.52 -7.10
CA LYS A 77 -1.87 3.30 -6.34
C LYS A 77 -1.49 2.10 -7.19
N SER A 78 -0.51 1.36 -6.71
CA SER A 78 -0.08 0.09 -7.31
C SER A 78 -0.58 -1.05 -6.42
N THR A 79 -0.75 -2.23 -6.97
CA THR A 79 -1.21 -3.39 -6.21
C THR A 79 -0.16 -4.49 -6.29
N LEU A 80 0.33 -4.90 -5.12
CA LEU A 80 1.14 -6.10 -5.00
C LEU A 80 0.21 -7.31 -4.93
N ILE A 81 0.45 -8.29 -5.79
CA ILE A 81 -0.39 -9.46 -6.00
C ILE A 81 0.46 -10.71 -5.80
N ALA A 82 -0.02 -11.65 -4.98
CA ALA A 82 0.54 -12.99 -4.87
C ALA A 82 -0.56 -14.01 -5.19
N ASP A 83 -0.28 -14.89 -6.15
CA ASP A 83 -1.26 -15.84 -6.69
C ASP A 83 -0.85 -17.29 -6.43
N TRP A 84 -1.75 -18.05 -5.80
CA TRP A 84 -1.64 -19.50 -5.58
C TRP A 84 -2.47 -20.31 -6.60
N GLY A 85 -3.04 -19.66 -7.60
CA GLY A 85 -3.90 -20.24 -8.64
C GLY A 85 -5.33 -20.53 -8.17
N ASN A 86 -5.52 -20.93 -6.91
CA ASN A 86 -6.83 -21.10 -6.28
C ASN A 86 -7.24 -19.92 -5.37
N ALA A 87 -6.30 -19.02 -5.08
CA ALA A 87 -6.49 -17.87 -4.22
C ALA A 87 -5.46 -16.80 -4.57
N THR A 88 -5.86 -15.55 -4.45
CA THR A 88 -5.00 -14.39 -4.70
C THR A 88 -5.06 -13.45 -3.51
N GLU A 89 -3.89 -13.05 -3.03
CA GLU A 89 -3.75 -12.03 -2.00
C GLU A 89 -3.26 -10.73 -2.62
N GLN A 90 -3.85 -9.62 -2.18
CA GLN A 90 -3.53 -8.29 -2.70
C GLN A 90 -3.22 -7.33 -1.57
N LEU A 91 -2.16 -6.55 -1.74
CA LEU A 91 -1.80 -5.44 -0.88
C LEU A 91 -1.74 -4.17 -1.72
N HIS A 92 -2.51 -3.15 -1.34
CA HIS A 92 -2.50 -1.88 -2.04
C HIS A 92 -1.33 -1.02 -1.55
N LEU A 93 -0.54 -0.55 -2.50
CA LEU A 93 0.65 0.24 -2.27
C LEU A 93 0.40 1.67 -2.71
N ARG A 94 1.03 2.60 -2.00
CA ARG A 94 1.23 3.98 -2.42
C ARG A 94 2.72 4.12 -2.68
N LEU A 95 3.12 4.30 -3.93
CA LEU A 95 4.53 4.44 -4.32
C LEU A 95 4.81 5.91 -4.65
N PRO A 96 4.97 6.77 -3.63
CA PRO A 96 5.21 8.19 -3.83
C PRO A 96 6.51 8.44 -4.60
N ILE A 97 6.65 9.60 -5.22
CA ILE A 97 7.88 9.99 -5.93
C ILE A 97 9.08 9.96 -4.98
N SER A 98 8.87 10.33 -3.72
CA SER A 98 9.88 10.24 -2.65
C SER A 98 10.34 8.82 -2.32
N ALA A 99 9.59 7.79 -2.72
CA ALA A 99 10.02 6.41 -2.57
C ALA A 99 11.16 6.07 -3.53
N ARG A 100 11.31 6.77 -4.67
CA ARG A 100 12.30 6.47 -5.70
C ARG A 100 13.69 6.28 -5.09
N ASN A 101 14.35 5.17 -5.42
CA ASN A 101 15.67 4.74 -4.94
C ASN A 101 15.72 4.23 -3.50
N LYS A 102 14.58 4.07 -2.85
CA LYS A 102 14.50 3.36 -1.57
C LYS A 102 14.40 1.87 -1.86
N LYS A 103 14.92 1.05 -0.95
CA LYS A 103 14.63 -0.39 -0.96
C LYS A 103 13.33 -0.59 -0.18
N LEU A 104 12.29 -1.08 -0.83
CA LEU A 104 11.01 -1.34 -0.18
C LEU A 104 10.92 -2.81 0.20
N GLN A 105 10.34 -3.04 1.37
CA GLN A 105 10.11 -4.38 1.87
C GLN A 105 8.66 -4.49 2.29
N PHE A 106 7.95 -5.45 1.69
CA PHE A 106 6.56 -5.73 1.99
C PHE A 106 6.38 -7.17 2.43
N ARG A 107 5.21 -7.44 3.01
CA ARG A 107 4.82 -8.78 3.42
C ARG A 107 3.43 -9.10 2.87
N ILE A 108 3.26 -10.33 2.40
CA ILE A 108 1.94 -10.89 2.11
C ILE A 108 1.74 -12.10 3.01
N TYR A 109 0.57 -12.21 3.62
CA TYR A 109 0.19 -13.36 4.43
C TYR A 109 -0.85 -14.20 3.69
N HIS A 110 -0.61 -15.50 3.61
CA HIS A 110 -1.59 -16.45 3.09
C HIS A 110 -1.72 -17.65 4.03
N ALA A 111 -2.95 -18.10 4.22
CA ALA A 111 -3.25 -19.31 4.99
C ALA A 111 -4.34 -20.06 4.24
N ALA A 112 -4.05 -21.29 3.82
CA ALA A 112 -4.94 -22.07 2.96
C ALA A 112 -6.34 -22.23 3.57
N THR A 113 -6.41 -22.34 4.91
CA THR A 113 -7.66 -22.40 5.65
C THR A 113 -7.69 -21.37 6.76
N VAL A 114 -8.75 -20.57 6.79
CA VAL A 114 -9.06 -19.67 7.91
C VAL A 114 -10.47 -20.00 8.43
N SER A 115 -10.55 -20.32 9.71
CA SER A 115 -11.81 -20.62 10.39
C SER A 115 -12.64 -19.35 10.56
N ALA A 116 -13.79 -19.28 9.91
CA ALA A 116 -14.71 -18.15 10.01
C ALA A 116 -15.62 -18.28 11.26
N THR A 117 -15.01 -18.25 12.43
CA THR A 117 -15.68 -18.44 13.73
C THR A 117 -15.52 -17.23 14.62
N LEU A 118 -16.41 -17.08 15.60
CA LEU A 118 -16.32 -16.00 16.59
C LEU A 118 -15.02 -16.07 17.39
N ARG A 119 -14.63 -17.27 17.81
CA ARG A 119 -13.35 -17.50 18.51
C ARG A 119 -12.15 -17.01 17.71
N ARG A 120 -12.13 -17.24 16.39
CA ARG A 120 -11.02 -16.75 15.55
C ARG A 120 -10.98 -15.22 15.48
N ILE A 121 -12.14 -14.57 15.39
CA ILE A 121 -12.24 -13.11 15.45
C ILE A 121 -11.71 -12.59 16.79
N GLU A 122 -12.10 -13.21 17.90
CA GLU A 122 -11.61 -12.85 19.24
C GLU A 122 -10.09 -13.05 19.37
N GLU A 123 -9.55 -14.14 18.82
CA GLU A 123 -8.10 -14.36 18.75
C GLU A 123 -7.38 -13.28 17.96
N LEU A 124 -7.95 -12.79 16.84
CA LEU A 124 -7.37 -11.70 16.05
C LEU A 124 -7.45 -10.35 16.78
N GLU A 125 -8.54 -10.08 17.52
CA GLU A 125 -8.68 -8.85 18.31
C GLU A 125 -7.72 -8.77 19.50
N MET A 126 -7.36 -9.91 20.08
CA MET A 126 -6.40 -10.00 21.17
C MET A 126 -4.94 -9.92 20.70
N GLN A 127 -4.69 -10.03 19.39
CA GLN A 127 -3.35 -9.93 18.87
C GLN A 127 -2.84 -8.48 18.95
N GLY A 128 -1.54 -8.33 19.22
CA GLY A 128 -0.91 -7.02 19.39
C GLY A 128 -0.97 -6.13 18.14
N THR A 129 -0.55 -4.88 18.29
CA THR A 129 -0.70 -3.87 17.24
C THR A 129 0.52 -3.72 16.34
N GLU A 130 1.48 -4.63 16.48
CA GLU A 130 2.74 -4.65 15.74
C GLU A 130 2.50 -4.78 14.23
N LEU A 131 3.44 -4.25 13.42
CA LEU A 131 3.31 -4.23 11.96
C LEU A 131 3.08 -5.64 11.38
N PHE A 132 3.85 -6.62 11.85
CA PHE A 132 3.71 -8.02 11.43
C PHE A 132 2.30 -8.56 11.70
N THR A 133 1.79 -8.31 12.90
CA THR A 133 0.46 -8.72 13.31
C THR A 133 -0.61 -8.01 12.49
N SER A 134 -0.41 -6.74 12.15
CA SER A 134 -1.32 -5.98 11.29
C SER A 134 -1.43 -6.59 9.89
N TYR A 135 -0.33 -7.05 9.29
CA TYR A 135 -0.38 -7.80 8.02
C TYR A 135 -1.21 -9.07 8.14
N LYS A 136 -0.94 -9.89 9.16
CA LYS A 136 -1.68 -11.13 9.38
C LYS A 136 -3.18 -10.87 9.57
N THR A 137 -3.54 -9.94 10.45
CA THR A 137 -4.93 -9.56 10.70
C THR A 137 -5.59 -9.00 9.46
N TYR A 138 -4.91 -8.17 8.67
CA TYR A 138 -5.42 -7.63 7.40
C TYR A 138 -5.88 -8.75 6.46
N PHE A 139 -5.00 -9.70 6.13
CA PHE A 139 -5.32 -10.77 5.18
C PHE A 139 -6.32 -11.78 5.74
N GLU A 140 -6.19 -12.19 7.01
CA GLU A 140 -7.15 -13.13 7.60
C GLU A 140 -8.54 -12.55 7.76
N ALA A 141 -8.66 -11.31 8.25
CA ALA A 141 -9.95 -10.66 8.43
C ALA A 141 -10.65 -10.41 7.09
N ARG A 142 -9.91 -10.00 6.04
CA ARG A 142 -10.43 -9.90 4.67
C ARG A 142 -11.00 -11.24 4.18
N ARG A 143 -10.27 -12.34 4.38
CA ARG A 143 -10.73 -13.68 3.98
C ARG A 143 -11.97 -14.13 4.75
N ILE A 144 -12.01 -13.92 6.07
CA ILE A 144 -13.20 -14.24 6.90
C ILE A 144 -14.38 -13.40 6.44
N TYR A 145 -14.20 -12.10 6.24
CA TYR A 145 -15.24 -11.20 5.75
C TYR A 145 -15.81 -11.70 4.42
N ARG A 146 -14.99 -11.91 3.39
CA ARG A 146 -15.44 -12.37 2.06
C ARG A 146 -16.20 -13.70 2.14
N LYS A 147 -15.70 -14.66 2.93
CA LYS A 147 -16.37 -15.95 3.14
C LYS A 147 -17.73 -15.80 3.82
N MET A 148 -17.81 -14.98 4.86
CA MET A 148 -19.03 -14.85 5.65
C MET A 148 -20.06 -13.94 4.99
N TYR A 149 -19.63 -12.87 4.32
CA TYR A 149 -20.50 -11.88 3.70
C TYR A 149 -21.41 -12.51 2.63
N ALA A 150 -20.89 -13.46 1.85
CA ALA A 150 -21.68 -14.20 0.87
C ALA A 150 -22.83 -15.01 1.48
N SER A 151 -22.69 -15.46 2.73
CA SER A 151 -23.66 -16.35 3.39
C SER A 151 -24.58 -15.61 4.37
N ASN A 152 -24.03 -14.68 5.15
CA ASN A 152 -24.77 -13.93 6.16
C ASN A 152 -24.12 -12.57 6.44
N PRO A 153 -24.45 -11.53 5.66
CA PRO A 153 -23.81 -10.22 5.77
C PRO A 153 -24.10 -9.51 7.12
N LYS A 154 -25.22 -9.83 7.77
CA LYS A 154 -25.65 -9.21 9.04
C LYS A 154 -25.10 -9.91 10.28
N HIS A 155 -24.40 -11.04 10.11
CA HIS A 155 -23.86 -11.81 11.22
C HIS A 155 -22.73 -11.06 11.93
N THR A 156 -22.65 -11.20 13.26
CA THR A 156 -21.63 -10.54 14.09
C THR A 156 -20.20 -10.85 13.65
N VAL A 157 -19.92 -12.09 13.22
CA VAL A 157 -18.60 -12.47 12.66
C VAL A 157 -18.27 -11.67 11.40
N THR A 158 -19.23 -11.48 10.49
CA THR A 158 -19.00 -10.72 9.24
C THR A 158 -18.65 -9.28 9.54
N ILE A 159 -19.41 -8.64 10.44
CA ILE A 159 -19.25 -7.23 10.79
C ILE A 159 -17.93 -7.01 11.54
N ARG A 160 -17.60 -7.87 12.52
CA ARG A 160 -16.32 -7.79 13.25
C ARG A 160 -15.13 -8.07 12.33
N ALA A 161 -15.26 -9.00 11.38
CA ALA A 161 -14.22 -9.25 10.37
C ALA A 161 -13.98 -8.02 9.47
N ALA A 162 -15.05 -7.37 8.99
CA ALA A 162 -14.93 -6.15 8.20
C ALA A 162 -14.25 -5.03 9.00
N ARG A 163 -14.63 -4.85 10.27
CA ARG A 163 -13.99 -3.88 11.15
C ARG A 163 -12.50 -4.19 11.36
N LEU A 164 -12.15 -5.44 11.69
CA LEU A 164 -10.77 -5.85 11.90
C LEU A 164 -9.91 -5.64 10.65
N TRP A 165 -10.44 -5.96 9.48
CA TRP A 165 -9.76 -5.72 8.22
C TRP A 165 -9.51 -4.23 7.99
N PHE A 166 -10.52 -3.38 8.24
CA PHE A 166 -10.38 -1.92 8.17
C PHE A 166 -9.36 -1.38 9.17
N ASP A 167 -9.44 -1.79 10.44
CA ASP A 167 -8.52 -1.36 11.49
C ASP A 167 -7.08 -1.80 11.18
N ALA A 168 -6.89 -3.01 10.65
CA ALA A 168 -5.58 -3.49 10.21
C ALA A 168 -5.06 -2.71 9.00
N ALA A 169 -5.90 -2.44 7.99
CA ALA A 169 -5.54 -1.60 6.85
C ALA A 169 -5.11 -0.19 7.31
N TYR A 170 -5.88 0.44 8.20
CA TYR A 170 -5.53 1.73 8.79
C TYR A 170 -4.17 1.67 9.52
N ARG A 171 -3.93 0.65 10.33
CA ARG A 171 -2.64 0.47 11.04
C ARG A 171 -1.48 0.27 10.08
N LEU A 172 -1.67 -0.50 9.01
CA LEU A 172 -0.65 -0.68 7.98
C LEU A 172 -0.25 0.66 7.34
N VAL A 173 -1.16 1.61 7.19
CA VAL A 173 -0.87 2.95 6.66
C VAL A 173 -0.26 3.87 7.74
N THR A 174 -0.65 3.72 9.00
CA THR A 174 -0.39 4.72 10.06
C THR A 174 0.68 4.31 11.08
N SER A 175 1.24 3.10 11.01
CA SER A 175 2.14 2.54 12.05
C SER A 175 3.44 3.33 12.29
N GLY A 176 3.77 4.30 11.43
CA GLY A 176 4.99 5.11 11.56
C GLY A 176 6.28 4.36 11.21
N ALA A 177 6.21 3.06 10.89
CA ALA A 177 7.32 2.32 10.35
C ALA A 177 7.66 2.84 8.93
N ALA A 178 8.94 2.89 8.56
CA ALA A 178 9.37 3.36 7.24
C ALA A 178 8.71 2.61 6.06
N GLN A 179 8.20 1.39 6.27
CA GLN A 179 7.46 0.61 5.26
C GLN A 179 5.99 1.02 5.14
N SER A 180 5.37 1.53 6.23
CA SER A 180 3.95 1.90 6.28
C SER A 180 3.59 3.13 5.48
N SER A 181 4.56 4.03 5.26
CA SER A 181 4.38 5.22 4.41
C SER A 181 4.07 4.89 2.95
N TYR A 182 4.32 3.63 2.53
CA TYR A 182 4.16 3.15 1.16
C TYR A 182 2.98 2.19 0.98
N ILE A 183 2.15 2.02 2.02
CA ILE A 183 0.93 1.22 1.94
C ILE A 183 -0.25 2.18 1.74
N ALA A 184 -1.13 1.86 0.81
CA ALA A 184 -2.35 2.61 0.59
C ALA A 184 -3.48 2.05 1.48
N MET A 185 -4.40 2.92 1.90
CA MET A 185 -5.63 2.46 2.53
C MET A 185 -6.42 1.60 1.55
N ASP A 186 -6.83 0.42 2.01
CA ASP A 186 -7.62 -0.51 1.21
C ASP A 186 -9.06 0.00 1.09
N GLU A 187 -9.40 0.48 -0.11
CA GLU A 187 -10.73 1.01 -0.42
C GLU A 187 -11.82 -0.06 -0.33
N GLU A 188 -11.50 -1.34 -0.58
CA GLU A 188 -12.45 -2.44 -0.43
C GLU A 188 -12.81 -2.62 1.05
N ALA A 189 -11.85 -2.44 1.96
CA ALA A 189 -12.10 -2.48 3.40
C ALA A 189 -13.00 -1.32 3.86
N VAL A 190 -12.79 -0.12 3.31
CA VAL A 190 -13.64 1.06 3.55
C VAL A 190 -15.05 0.77 3.03
N ALA A 191 -15.18 0.37 1.76
CA ALA A 191 -16.45 0.09 1.11
C ALA A 191 -17.23 -1.01 1.83
N ALA A 192 -16.56 -2.07 2.28
CA ALA A 192 -17.17 -3.13 3.07
C ALA A 192 -17.86 -2.60 4.34
N ASN A 193 -17.17 -1.74 5.10
CA ASN A 193 -17.73 -1.16 6.31
C ASN A 193 -18.85 -0.15 6.02
N VAL A 194 -18.70 0.69 4.99
CA VAL A 194 -19.76 1.63 4.56
C VAL A 194 -21.01 0.88 4.11
N ASN A 195 -20.85 -0.21 3.35
CA ASN A 195 -21.97 -1.02 2.89
C ASN A 195 -22.66 -1.77 4.04
N LEU A 196 -21.90 -2.26 5.03
CA LEU A 196 -22.47 -2.86 6.23
C LEU A 196 -23.21 -1.85 7.10
N ALA A 197 -22.68 -0.63 7.25
CA ALA A 197 -23.37 0.45 7.96
C ALA A 197 -24.74 0.77 7.36
N LYS A 198 -24.86 0.71 6.02
CA LYS A 198 -26.12 0.95 5.29
C LYS A 198 -27.06 -0.25 5.33
N SER A 199 -26.55 -1.45 5.12
CA SER A 199 -27.37 -2.67 4.95
C SER A 199 -27.72 -3.39 6.25
N ALA A 200 -26.97 -3.14 7.32
CA ALA A 200 -27.11 -3.78 8.64
C ALA A 200 -26.88 -2.78 9.80
N PRO A 201 -27.54 -1.61 9.82
CA PRO A 201 -27.21 -0.50 10.72
C PRO A 201 -27.19 -0.90 12.21
N ASP A 202 -28.24 -1.57 12.70
CA ASP A 202 -28.35 -1.95 14.11
C ASP A 202 -27.25 -2.95 14.55
N ALA A 203 -26.89 -3.88 13.67
CA ALA A 203 -25.84 -4.85 13.96
C ALA A 203 -24.45 -4.22 13.84
N PHE A 204 -24.28 -3.28 12.90
CA PHE A 204 -23.05 -2.53 12.70
C PHE A 204 -22.75 -1.63 13.90
N GLN A 205 -23.75 -0.89 14.38
CA GLN A 205 -23.65 0.03 15.52
C GLN A 205 -23.27 -0.67 16.84
N LYS A 206 -23.56 -1.98 16.98
CA LYS A 206 -23.10 -2.77 18.13
C LYS A 206 -21.59 -3.05 18.12
N VAL A 207 -20.94 -2.90 16.97
CA VAL A 207 -19.53 -3.23 16.75
C VAL A 207 -18.70 -1.98 16.49
N THR A 208 -19.19 -1.01 15.72
CA THR A 208 -18.47 0.24 15.38
C THR A 208 -19.46 1.30 14.89
N SER A 209 -19.00 2.50 14.54
CA SER A 209 -19.86 3.58 14.04
C SER A 209 -19.42 4.08 12.66
N PRO A 210 -20.35 4.61 11.83
CA PRO A 210 -20.00 5.24 10.55
C PRO A 210 -19.01 6.41 10.71
N GLU A 211 -19.14 7.18 11.80
CA GLU A 211 -18.28 8.33 12.10
C GLU A 211 -16.84 7.89 12.39
N TYR A 212 -16.66 6.76 13.08
CA TYR A 212 -15.35 6.16 13.28
C TYR A 212 -14.69 5.79 11.95
N ILE A 213 -15.41 5.07 11.08
CA ILE A 213 -14.90 4.68 9.76
C ILE A 213 -14.55 5.92 8.92
N ALA A 214 -15.42 6.93 8.90
CA ALA A 214 -15.18 8.18 8.18
C ALA A 214 -13.95 8.92 8.71
N SER A 215 -13.85 9.10 10.02
CA SER A 215 -12.71 9.80 10.64
C SER A 215 -11.39 9.09 10.38
N MET A 216 -11.34 7.76 10.52
CA MET A 216 -10.11 6.99 10.31
C MET A 216 -9.72 6.95 8.83
N THR A 217 -10.70 6.88 7.92
CA THR A 217 -10.44 6.98 6.47
C THR A 217 -9.86 8.35 6.11
N GLU A 218 -10.45 9.44 6.61
CA GLU A 218 -9.94 10.80 6.40
C GLU A 218 -8.49 10.93 6.90
N GLN A 219 -8.19 10.36 8.07
CA GLN A 219 -6.84 10.36 8.63
C GLN A 219 -5.84 9.55 7.80
N ALA A 220 -6.24 8.37 7.29
CA ALA A 220 -5.37 7.55 6.45
C ALA A 220 -5.09 8.20 5.09
N MET A 221 -6.12 8.76 4.46
CA MET A 221 -5.98 9.45 3.18
C MET A 221 -5.10 10.71 3.29
N SER A 222 -5.18 11.40 4.43
CA SER A 222 -4.37 12.61 4.65
C SER A 222 -2.90 12.33 5.01
N ILE A 223 -2.49 11.09 5.25
CA ILE A 223 -1.06 10.76 5.44
C ILE A 223 -0.22 11.10 4.20
N GLY A 224 -0.83 11.15 3.01
CA GLY A 224 -0.17 11.57 1.78
C GLY A 224 0.59 12.89 1.93
N TRP A 225 0.00 13.87 2.61
CA TRP A 225 0.55 15.21 2.83
C TRP A 225 1.92 15.25 3.54
N THR A 226 2.33 14.15 4.18
CA THR A 226 3.69 14.02 4.74
C THR A 226 4.78 14.01 3.67
N GLU A 227 4.45 13.68 2.42
CA GLU A 227 5.41 13.62 1.31
C GLU A 227 6.04 14.99 0.98
N ILE A 228 5.37 16.09 1.30
CA ILE A 228 5.94 17.44 1.15
C ILE A 228 7.28 17.57 1.91
N SER A 229 7.45 16.85 3.02
CA SER A 229 8.70 16.84 3.78
C SER A 229 9.90 16.27 2.98
N ALA A 230 9.65 15.46 1.95
CA ALA A 230 10.67 14.88 1.10
C ALA A 230 11.28 15.87 0.09
N ILE A 231 10.66 17.05 -0.15
CA ILE A 231 11.15 18.07 -1.09
C ILE A 231 12.62 18.43 -0.79
N ARG A 232 12.97 18.61 0.48
CA ARG A 232 14.33 18.98 0.88
C ARG A 232 15.35 17.87 0.59
N GLU A 233 14.98 16.62 0.83
CA GLU A 233 15.83 15.46 0.54
C GLU A 233 16.03 15.34 -0.97
N LEU A 234 14.96 15.43 -1.76
CA LEU A 234 15.02 15.39 -3.22
C LEU A 234 15.91 16.48 -3.82
N LEU A 235 15.86 17.71 -3.28
CA LEU A 235 16.75 18.78 -3.71
C LEU A 235 18.21 18.50 -3.34
N SER A 236 18.46 17.95 -2.16
CA SER A 236 19.82 17.58 -1.71
C SER A 236 20.40 16.47 -2.58
N ASP A 237 19.54 15.59 -3.09
CA ASP A 237 19.88 14.51 -4.02
C ASP A 237 19.98 14.97 -5.50
N GLY A 238 19.80 16.26 -5.77
CA GLY A 238 19.86 16.85 -7.12
C GLY A 238 18.62 16.57 -7.98
N ASN A 239 17.51 16.13 -7.39
CA ASN A 239 16.28 15.79 -8.08
C ASN A 239 15.23 16.92 -8.01
N ALA A 240 15.57 18.07 -8.59
CA ALA A 240 14.73 19.26 -8.58
C ALA A 240 13.38 19.05 -9.29
N GLU A 241 13.34 18.27 -10.37
CA GLU A 241 12.10 17.99 -11.09
C GLU A 241 11.11 17.17 -10.26
N ALA A 242 11.57 16.14 -9.54
CA ALA A 242 10.71 15.41 -8.60
C ALA A 242 10.17 16.32 -7.49
N ALA A 243 11.01 17.21 -6.95
CA ALA A 243 10.59 18.18 -5.94
C ALA A 243 9.52 19.15 -6.48
N LYS A 244 9.68 19.64 -7.72
CA LYS A 244 8.67 20.46 -8.42
C LYS A 244 7.36 19.70 -8.60
N GLN A 245 7.41 18.44 -9.03
CA GLN A 245 6.22 17.61 -9.25
C GLN A 245 5.43 17.41 -7.95
N ILE A 246 6.09 17.03 -6.86
CA ILE A 246 5.45 16.87 -5.53
C ILE A 246 4.81 18.19 -5.09
N ASN A 247 5.54 19.30 -5.12
CA ASN A 247 5.01 20.57 -4.65
C ASN A 247 3.84 21.06 -5.51
N ARG A 248 3.89 20.86 -6.83
CA ARG A 248 2.81 21.23 -7.74
C ARG A 248 1.55 20.45 -7.44
N PHE A 249 1.66 19.13 -7.34
CA PHE A 249 0.54 18.26 -7.02
C PHE A 249 -0.15 18.68 -5.72
N TYR A 250 0.61 18.88 -4.64
CA TYR A 250 0.02 19.27 -3.37
C TYR A 250 -0.52 20.70 -3.35
N LEU A 251 0.09 21.63 -4.11
CA LEU A 251 -0.46 22.98 -4.30
C LEU A 251 -1.83 22.94 -4.97
N GLU A 252 -1.94 22.24 -6.10
CA GLU A 252 -3.20 22.09 -6.84
C GLU A 252 -4.25 21.36 -6.00
N THR A 253 -3.85 20.27 -5.33
CA THR A 253 -4.73 19.53 -4.43
C THR A 253 -5.22 20.41 -3.30
N TYR A 254 -4.34 21.18 -2.64
CA TYR A 254 -4.70 22.05 -1.52
C TYR A 254 -5.69 23.13 -1.94
N GLN A 255 -5.47 23.74 -3.12
CA GLN A 255 -6.36 24.75 -3.69
C GLN A 255 -7.75 24.20 -4.04
N ALA A 256 -7.84 22.92 -4.40
CA ALA A 256 -9.11 22.25 -4.68
C ALA A 256 -9.91 21.85 -3.43
N LEU A 257 -9.27 21.80 -2.26
CA LEU A 257 -9.93 21.46 -0.99
C LEU A 257 -10.87 22.57 -0.51
N SER A 258 -11.90 22.19 0.25
CA SER A 258 -12.73 23.16 0.98
C SER A 258 -11.92 23.85 2.10
N ALA A 259 -12.35 25.04 2.53
CA ALA A 259 -11.70 25.79 3.62
C ALA A 259 -11.60 24.99 4.94
N GLN A 260 -12.60 24.13 5.20
CA GLN A 260 -12.58 23.25 6.37
C GLN A 260 -11.48 22.19 6.26
N GLU A 261 -11.33 21.56 5.09
CA GLU A 261 -10.29 20.56 4.83
C GLU A 261 -8.90 21.19 4.85
N GLN A 262 -8.72 22.36 4.23
CA GLN A 262 -7.48 23.14 4.29
C GLN A 262 -7.05 23.42 5.74
N THR A 263 -7.99 23.82 6.60
CA THR A 263 -7.72 24.05 8.03
C THR A 263 -7.25 22.76 8.74
N LYS A 264 -7.88 21.62 8.42
CA LYS A 264 -7.47 20.32 8.99
C LYS A 264 -6.06 19.94 8.54
N ILE A 265 -5.74 20.08 7.26
CA ILE A 265 -4.41 19.79 6.70
C ILE A 265 -3.35 20.70 7.34
N THR A 266 -3.59 22.02 7.38
CA THR A 266 -2.67 22.99 7.99
C THR A 266 -2.37 22.64 9.44
N LYS A 267 -3.41 22.37 10.23
CA LYS A 267 -3.26 22.07 11.65
C LYS A 267 -2.46 20.78 11.89
N ARG A 268 -2.69 19.75 11.08
CA ARG A 268 -2.13 18.40 11.29
C ARG A 268 -0.76 18.22 10.68
N TYR A 269 -0.56 18.69 9.45
CA TYR A 269 0.67 18.46 8.67
C TYR A 269 1.56 19.68 8.57
N ARG A 270 1.12 20.85 9.09
CA ARG A 270 1.86 22.12 8.99
C ARG A 270 2.13 22.53 7.54
N VAL A 271 1.19 22.18 6.65
CA VAL A 271 1.21 22.53 5.23
C VAL A 271 0.08 23.53 4.99
N ASP A 272 0.43 24.71 4.51
CA ASP A 272 -0.51 25.75 4.11
C ASP A 272 -0.20 26.27 2.71
N LEU A 273 -1.12 27.08 2.16
CA LEU A 273 -0.97 27.66 0.83
C LEU A 273 0.30 28.53 0.70
N PRO A 274 0.61 29.46 1.64
CA PRO A 274 1.84 30.25 1.56
C PRO A 274 3.12 29.41 1.49
N LEU A 275 3.21 28.32 2.25
CA LEU A 275 4.35 27.40 2.18
C LEU A 275 4.49 26.78 0.79
N LEU A 276 3.39 26.25 0.24
CA LEU A 276 3.39 25.59 -1.07
C LEU A 276 3.72 26.57 -2.21
N GLU A 277 3.21 27.81 -2.15
CA GLU A 277 3.53 28.86 -3.11
C GLU A 277 5.00 29.30 -3.01
N SER A 278 5.51 29.51 -1.80
CA SER A 278 6.91 29.86 -1.57
C SER A 278 7.86 28.77 -2.05
N ASN A 279 7.54 27.50 -1.76
CA ASN A 279 8.27 26.36 -2.28
C ASN A 279 8.27 26.36 -3.82
N MET A 280 7.13 26.63 -4.47
CA MET A 280 7.05 26.64 -5.93
C MET A 280 7.97 27.71 -6.53
N GLN A 281 7.96 28.93 -5.97
CA GLN A 281 8.84 30.01 -6.40
C GLN A 281 10.32 29.66 -6.22
N TYR A 282 10.68 29.08 -5.08
CA TYR A 282 12.04 28.62 -4.82
C TYR A 282 12.47 27.52 -5.80
N LEU A 283 11.60 26.53 -6.03
CA LEU A 283 11.87 25.41 -6.92
C LEU A 283 12.01 25.84 -8.39
N GLN A 284 11.33 26.91 -8.82
CA GLN A 284 11.50 27.49 -10.16
C GLN A 284 12.90 28.07 -10.41
N SER A 285 13.68 28.35 -9.37
CA SER A 285 15.07 28.82 -9.52
C SER A 285 16.06 27.71 -9.90
N PHE A 286 15.66 26.45 -9.78
CA PHE A 286 16.45 25.29 -10.19
C PHE A 286 16.07 24.94 -11.64
N ASN A 287 16.93 25.29 -12.61
CA ASN A 287 16.86 24.86 -14.01
C ASN A 287 17.81 23.69 -14.25
#